data_AF-A0A5B8R9C0-F1
#
_entry.id   AF-A0A5B8R9C0-F1
#
_cell.length_a   1.000
_cell.length_b   1.000
_cell.length_c   1.000
_cell.angle_alpha   90.00
_cell.angle_beta   90.00
_cell.angle_gamma   90.00
#
_symmetry.space_group_name_H-M   'P 1'
#
loop_
_entity.id
_entity.type
_entity.pdbx_description
1 polymer ?
#
loop_
_entity_poly.entity_id
_entity_poly.type
_entity_poly.pdbx_seq_one_letter_code
_entity_poly.pdbx_strand_id
1 'polypeptide(L)'
;MPLDRKLLDILCCPVTKVPVRPLRRDELKRVNELISGGTLHYMDDSPVNEPLAEGLVTRNGERVYRVDDGIPVMLEERGMLVRQLGIGG
;
A
#
# COMPACT_ATOMS: atom_id res chain seq x y z
N MET A 1 15.63 3.59 -6.59
CA MET A 1 16.29 2.27 -6.68
C MET A 1 15.19 1.22 -6.65
N PRO A 2 15.22 0.15 -7.47
CA PRO A 2 14.20 -0.90 -7.37
C PRO A 2 14.35 -1.62 -6.03
N LEU A 3 13.22 -1.83 -5.33
CA LEU A 3 13.18 -2.58 -4.08
C LEU A 3 13.69 -4.02 -4.31
N ASP A 4 14.66 -4.48 -3.51
CA ASP A 4 15.29 -5.80 -3.67
C ASP A 4 14.27 -6.92 -3.41
N ARG A 5 14.22 -7.91 -4.30
CA ARG A 5 13.27 -9.03 -4.23
C ARG A 5 13.46 -9.89 -2.99
N LYS A 6 14.69 -10.04 -2.50
CA LYS A 6 14.97 -10.83 -1.28
C LYS A 6 14.45 -10.16 -0.01
N LEU A 7 14.40 -8.82 0.02
CA LEU A 7 13.81 -8.07 1.14
C LEU A 7 12.28 -8.22 1.16
N LEU A 8 11.66 -8.22 -0.02
CA LEU A 8 10.21 -8.41 -0.16
C LEU A 8 9.72 -9.76 0.37
N ASP A 9 10.52 -10.82 0.24
CA ASP A 9 10.17 -12.16 0.76
C ASP A 9 10.14 -12.23 2.30
N ILE A 10 10.76 -11.27 2.99
CA ILE A 10 10.82 -11.19 4.46
C ILE A 10 9.81 -10.15 5.00
N LEU A 11 9.34 -9.23 4.15
CA LEU A 11 8.39 -8.18 4.52
C LEU A 11 6.95 -8.70 4.59
N CYS A 12 6.26 -8.31 5.66
CA CYS A 12 4.85 -8.62 5.88
C CYS A 12 4.15 -7.44 6.55
N CYS A 13 2.82 -7.41 6.50
CA CYS A 13 2.02 -6.43 7.21
C CYS A 13 2.40 -6.42 8.71
N PRO A 14 2.69 -5.24 9.31
CA PRO A 14 3.09 -5.15 10.71
C PRO A 14 2.03 -5.70 11.68
N VAL A 15 0.76 -5.64 11.30
CA VAL A 15 -0.39 -6.06 12.13
C VAL A 15 -0.79 -7.51 11.87
N THR A 16 -1.13 -7.86 10.63
CA THR A 16 -1.73 -9.15 10.30
C THR A 16 -0.72 -10.22 9.92
N LYS A 17 0.56 -9.84 9.74
CA LYS A 17 1.65 -10.70 9.25
C LYS A 17 1.42 -11.30 7.86
N VAL A 18 0.40 -10.83 7.12
CA VAL A 18 0.17 -11.21 5.73
C VAL A 18 1.34 -10.70 4.87
N PRO A 19 1.94 -11.53 4.00
CA PRO A 19 3.02 -11.10 3.12
C PRO A 19 2.59 -9.94 2.22
N VAL A 20 3.53 -9.07 1.86
CA VAL A 20 3.28 -7.96 0.95
C VAL A 20 3.93 -8.19 -0.41
N ARG A 21 3.46 -7.44 -1.42
CA ARG A 21 4.05 -7.39 -2.76
C ARG A 21 3.99 -5.96 -3.30
N PRO A 22 4.84 -5.58 -4.26
CA PRO A 22 4.68 -4.31 -4.97
C PRO A 22 3.30 -4.21 -5.64
N LEU A 23 2.76 -3.00 -5.64
CA LEU A 23 1.61 -2.65 -6.47
C LEU A 23 1.97 -2.79 -7.95
N ARG A 24 1.04 -3.32 -8.74
CA ARG A 24 1.09 -3.24 -10.20
C ARG A 24 0.75 -1.82 -10.65
N ARG A 25 1.14 -1.45 -11.87
CA ARG A 25 0.89 -0.10 -12.42
C ARG A 25 -0.58 0.27 -12.41
N ASP A 26 -1.43 -0.68 -12.77
CA ASP A 26 -2.88 -0.61 -12.81
C ASP A 26 -3.49 -0.47 -11.40
N GLU A 27 -2.95 -1.17 -10.40
CA GLU A 27 -3.36 -1.04 -9.00
C GLU A 27 -2.93 0.32 -8.42
N LEU A 28 -1.69 0.74 -8.67
CA LEU A 28 -1.18 2.05 -8.26
C LEU A 28 -2.01 3.19 -8.83
N LYS A 29 -2.39 3.09 -10.11
CA LYS A 29 -3.27 4.08 -10.76
C LYS A 29 -4.61 4.18 -10.03
N ARG A 30 -5.26 3.06 -9.72
CA ARG A 30 -6.54 3.05 -8.99
C ARG A 30 -6.40 3.61 -7.57
N VAL A 31 -5.31 3.30 -6.86
CA VAL A 31 -5.03 3.89 -5.54
C VAL A 31 -4.97 5.41 -5.65
N ASN A 32 -4.22 5.92 -6.63
CA ASN A 32 -4.07 7.36 -6.83
C ASN A 32 -5.38 8.05 -7.27
N GLU A 33 -6.25 7.36 -8.01
CA GLU A 33 -7.60 7.84 -8.31
C GLU A 33 -8.45 8.00 -7.03
N LEU A 34 -8.38 7.04 -6.09
CA LEU A 34 -9.08 7.11 -4.80
C LEU A 34 -8.54 8.23 -3.89
N ILE A 35 -7.22 8.42 -3.88
CA ILE A 35 -6.54 9.52 -3.17
C ILE A 35 -7.00 10.86 -3.72
N SER A 36 -6.97 11.02 -5.04
CA SER A 36 -7.46 12.24 -5.69
C SER A 36 -8.95 12.48 -5.44
N GLY A 37 -9.73 11.42 -5.22
CA GLY A 37 -11.13 11.49 -4.82
C GLY A 37 -11.36 11.85 -3.35
N GLY A 38 -10.31 11.94 -2.52
CA GLY A 38 -10.43 12.26 -1.09
C GLY A 38 -11.12 11.18 -0.27
N THR A 39 -11.17 9.95 -0.78
CA THR A 39 -11.90 8.83 -0.14
C THR A 39 -11.00 7.95 0.72
N LEU A 40 -9.68 8.07 0.54
CA LEU A 40 -8.70 7.19 1.16
C LEU A 40 -8.19 7.79 2.48
N HIS A 41 -8.21 6.98 3.53
CA HIS A 41 -7.71 7.33 4.86
C HIS A 41 -6.69 6.28 5.32
N TYR A 42 -5.75 6.73 6.14
CA TYR A 42 -4.85 5.88 6.92
C TYR A 42 -5.61 5.21 8.07
N MET A 43 -4.97 4.30 8.82
CA MET A 43 -5.61 3.59 9.95
C MET A 43 -5.83 4.49 11.17
N ASP A 44 -5.17 5.64 11.22
CA ASP A 44 -5.38 6.70 12.22
C ASP A 44 -6.48 7.70 11.81
N ASP A 45 -7.28 7.37 10.79
CA ASP A 45 -8.30 8.22 10.17
C ASP A 45 -7.77 9.52 9.55
N SER A 46 -6.45 9.70 9.43
CA SER A 46 -5.89 10.84 8.70
C SER A 46 -6.07 10.67 7.17
N PRO A 47 -6.41 11.73 6.43
CA PRO A 47 -6.63 11.63 4.99
C PRO A 47 -5.32 11.40 4.24
N VAL A 48 -5.39 10.59 3.18
CA VAL A 48 -4.28 10.40 2.25
C VAL A 48 -4.39 11.46 1.16
N ASN A 49 -3.49 12.44 1.17
CA ASN A 49 -3.54 13.58 0.24
C ASN A 49 -2.45 13.53 -0.84
N GLU A 50 -1.44 12.68 -0.67
CA GLU A 50 -0.31 12.58 -1.58
C GLU A 50 -0.44 11.34 -2.47
N PRO A 51 -0.29 11.47 -3.79
CA PRO A 51 -0.27 10.32 -4.67
C PRO A 51 0.96 9.46 -4.39
N LEU A 52 0.81 8.15 -4.53
CA LEU A 52 1.92 7.22 -4.39
C LEU A 52 2.74 7.16 -5.67
N ALA A 53 4.06 7.28 -5.54
CA ALA A 53 5.01 6.92 -6.58
C ALA A 53 5.20 5.39 -6.65
N GLU A 54 5.33 4.76 -5.49
CA GLU A 54 5.45 3.31 -5.30
C GLU A 54 4.64 2.89 -4.07
N GLY A 55 4.26 1.62 -4.00
CA GLY A 55 3.55 1.08 -2.84
C GLY A 55 3.58 -0.43 -2.77
N LEU A 56 3.35 -0.94 -1.57
CA LEU A 56 3.21 -2.34 -1.27
C LEU A 56 1.76 -2.64 -0.92
N VAL A 57 1.22 -3.75 -1.43
CA VAL A 57 -0.10 -4.25 -1.08
C VAL A 57 0.05 -5.60 -0.40
N THR A 58 -0.77 -5.87 0.61
CA THR A 58 -0.85 -7.21 1.19
C THR A 58 -1.32 -8.21 0.13
N ARG A 59 -0.83 -9.46 0.16
CA ARG A 59 -1.20 -10.47 -0.85
C ARG A 59 -2.71 -10.75 -0.90
N ASN A 60 -3.43 -10.52 0.19
CA ASN A 60 -4.88 -10.61 0.26
C ASN A 60 -5.62 -9.34 -0.22
N GLY A 61 -4.90 -8.30 -0.64
CA GLY A 61 -5.46 -7.08 -1.23
C GLY A 61 -6.14 -6.12 -0.24
N GLU A 62 -6.04 -6.36 1.06
CA GLU A 62 -6.78 -5.57 2.06
C GLU A 62 -6.12 -4.24 2.42
N ARG A 63 -4.79 -4.18 2.41
CA ARG A 63 -4.03 -3.00 2.87
C ARG A 63 -2.95 -2.60 1.89
N VAL A 64 -2.77 -1.29 1.72
CA VAL A 64 -1.68 -0.68 0.95
C VAL A 64 -0.79 0.14 1.89
N TYR A 65 0.52 0.05 1.67
CA TYR A 65 1.56 0.84 2.35
C TYR A 65 2.33 1.62 1.30
N ARG A 66 2.61 2.90 1.58
CA ARG A 66 3.42 3.75 0.68
C ARG A 66 4.89 3.35 0.74
N VAL A 67 5.58 3.59 -0.37
CA VAL A 67 7.04 3.47 -0.46
C VAL A 67 7.58 4.82 -0.90
N ASP A 68 8.38 5.44 -0.04
CA ASP A 68 8.98 6.76 -0.28
C ASP A 68 10.47 6.58 -0.49
N ASP A 69 10.98 7.01 -1.65
CA ASP A 69 12.41 6.87 -2.02
C ASP A 69 12.96 5.44 -1.86
N GLY A 70 12.12 4.43 -2.10
CA GLY A 70 12.46 3.02 -1.94
C GLY A 70 12.40 2.49 -0.51
N ILE A 71 11.93 3.30 0.44
CA ILE A 71 11.76 2.93 1.86
C ILE A 71 10.27 2.65 2.13
N PRO A 72 9.89 1.38 2.43
CA PRO A 72 8.52 1.05 2.81
C PRO A 72 8.14 1.63 4.18
N VAL A 73 7.05 2.37 4.24
CA VAL A 73 6.49 2.88 5.50
C VAL A 73 5.62 1.80 6.15
N MET A 74 6.25 0.90 6.90
CA MET A 74 5.61 -0.26 7.53
C MET A 74 5.13 0.03 8.96
N LEU A 75 4.43 1.13 9.15
CA LEU A 75 3.78 1.49 10.42
C LEU A 75 2.33 1.00 10.42
N GLU A 76 1.84 0.55 11.57
CA GLU A 76 0.45 0.09 11.73
C GLU A 76 -0.56 1.16 11.31
N GLU A 77 -0.35 2.39 11.79
CA GLU A 77 -1.21 3.55 11.51
C GLU A 77 -1.17 3.98 10.04
N ARG A 78 -0.06 3.75 9.33
CA ARG A 78 0.14 4.19 7.93
C ARG A 78 -0.40 3.20 6.89
N GLY A 79 -1.09 2.14 7.31
CA GLY A 79 -1.82 1.28 6.38
C GLY A 79 -3.04 2.01 5.81
N MET A 80 -3.30 1.83 4.52
CA MET A 80 -4.53 2.30 3.88
C MET A 80 -5.43 1.09 3.63
N LEU A 81 -6.65 1.09 4.16
CA LEU A 81 -7.63 0.03 3.91
C LEU A 81 -8.19 0.23 2.52
N VAL A 82 -8.07 -0.78 1.68
CA VAL A 82 -8.59 -0.68 0.31
C VAL A 82 -9.42 -1.87 -0.11
N ARG A 83 -10.35 -2.19 0.78
CA ARG A 83 -11.48 -3.11 0.56
C ARG A 83 -12.25 -2.83 -0.74
N GLN A 84 -12.15 -1.60 -1.29
CA GLN A 84 -12.81 -1.16 -2.52
C GLN A 84 -11.96 -1.28 -3.81
N LEU A 85 -10.66 -1.61 -3.75
CA LEU A 85 -9.81 -1.64 -4.96
C LEU A 85 -10.02 -2.87 -5.86
N GLY A 86 -10.74 -3.90 -5.39
CA GLY A 86 -10.96 -5.13 -6.16
C GLY A 86 -9.67 -5.85 -6.56
N ILE A 87 -8.61 -5.71 -5.76
CA ILE A 87 -7.26 -6.28 -6.04
C ILE A 87 -7.22 -7.81 -5.82
N GLY A 88 -8.29 -8.39 -5.29
CA GLY A 88 -8.44 -9.82 -5.00
C GLY A 88 -9.04 -10.65 -6.14
N GLY A 89 -8.76 -10.32 -7.41
CA GLY A 89 -9.16 -11.09 -8.59
C GLY A 89 -7.95 -11.52 -9.42
#